data_AF-A0A182JE90-F1
#
_entry.id   AF-A0A182JE90-F1
#
_cell.length_a   1.000
_cell.length_b   1.000
_cell.length_c   1.000
_cell.angle_alpha   90.00
_cell.angle_beta   90.00
_cell.angle_gamma   90.00
#
_symmetry.space_group_name_H-M   'P 1'
#
loop_
_entity.id
_entity.type
_entity.pdbx_description
1 polymer ?
#
loop_
_entity_poly.entity_id
_entity_poly.type
_entity_poly.pdbx_seq_one_letter_code
_entity_poly.pdbx_strand_id
1 'polypeptide(L)'
;MLEDKLGGIVAGFGKTEQNKVSEVLQQTSIRIISKKECRKLLPANTHYLMDDDSKFCGVGESSDSNVCEGDSGGGLYAGTNTVGGVVWYLQGIVSAAPRKDHASGVTTCDANLPAVYTNVEKYRDWIAAHEKVLDERNLLKDSTCGVVRNVDVASETAKPLFNQYPWNALLEFTHLKKNSLVLICSGVLIHRRRSVRLGEFDIRTRDDTDASAPHQTFRAFSIDIEEVILHPNINKPPYSNDLALLRLKYDVDTAKANIHPICLPSLEEYKEQSLTLTGWKRSKHIFPTLERDTMITSSASECQDQYGTLHLDLPSTDDIVCAGYNNRPKGKCHNYAAGSPLQYIKRVDGNYHYFLAGLMAFSLPNCRMNATEVFVKLNGATEWIKKTVLS
;
A
#
# COMPACT_ATOMS: atom_id res chain seq x y z
N MET A 1 -38.71 -4.37 21.89
CA MET A 1 -38.42 -5.60 21.13
C MET A 1 -38.61 -5.27 19.66
N LEU A 2 -37.68 -5.67 18.80
CA LEU A 2 -37.86 -5.77 17.37
C LEU A 2 -37.51 -7.22 17.05
N GLU A 3 -38.46 -7.97 16.52
CA GLU A 3 -38.30 -9.40 16.21
C GLU A 3 -37.72 -9.56 14.80
N ASP A 4 -36.73 -10.45 14.67
CA ASP A 4 -36.32 -11.22 13.48
C ASP A 4 -36.67 -10.70 12.07
N LYS A 5 -36.28 -9.45 11.76
CA LYS A 5 -35.89 -9.12 10.38
C LYS A 5 -34.47 -9.61 10.12
N LEU A 6 -34.32 -10.89 9.74
CA LEU A 6 -33.08 -11.35 9.10
C LEU A 6 -32.96 -10.69 7.71
N GLY A 7 -32.16 -9.64 7.63
CA GLY A 7 -31.95 -8.85 6.43
C GLY A 7 -30.85 -7.81 6.61
N GLY A 8 -30.46 -7.18 5.52
CA GLY A 8 -29.38 -6.19 5.51
C GLY A 8 -29.37 -5.34 4.26
N ILE A 9 -28.43 -4.41 4.20
CA ILE A 9 -28.18 -3.56 3.02
C ILE A 9 -27.05 -4.17 2.20
N VAL A 10 -27.25 -4.27 0.89
CA VAL A 10 -26.16 -4.44 -0.09
C VAL A 10 -25.85 -3.09 -0.72
N ALA A 11 -24.59 -2.88 -1.08
CA ALA A 11 -24.17 -1.73 -1.87
C ALA A 11 -23.15 -2.15 -2.93
N GLY A 12 -23.21 -1.53 -4.12
CA GLY A 12 -22.42 -1.95 -5.27
C GLY A 12 -22.52 -1.05 -6.50
N PHE A 13 -21.76 -1.41 -7.52
CA PHE A 13 -21.67 -0.71 -8.82
C PHE A 13 -22.10 -1.64 -9.99
N GLY A 14 -22.68 -2.81 -9.70
CA GLY A 14 -23.13 -3.77 -10.69
C GLY A 14 -24.26 -3.24 -11.58
N LYS A 15 -24.84 -4.14 -12.37
CA LYS A 15 -25.90 -3.78 -13.31
C LYS A 15 -27.18 -3.35 -12.59
N THR A 16 -27.67 -2.16 -12.91
CA THR A 16 -29.00 -1.68 -12.50
C THR A 16 -30.12 -2.47 -13.18
N GLU A 17 -31.36 -2.20 -12.79
CA GLU A 17 -32.59 -2.72 -13.41
C GLU A 17 -32.70 -2.39 -14.91
N GLN A 18 -31.99 -1.39 -15.43
CA GLN A 18 -31.85 -1.13 -16.88
C GLN A 18 -30.73 -1.96 -17.55
N ASN A 19 -30.18 -2.97 -16.87
CA ASN A 19 -29.10 -3.86 -17.33
C ASN A 19 -27.79 -3.12 -17.69
N LYS A 20 -27.52 -1.97 -17.04
CA LYS A 20 -26.32 -1.14 -17.23
C LYS A 20 -25.49 -1.10 -15.94
N VAL A 21 -24.16 -1.21 -16.05
CA VAL A 21 -23.23 -0.97 -14.94
C VAL A 21 -23.40 0.47 -14.44
N SER A 22 -23.38 0.68 -13.11
CA SER A 22 -23.58 2.00 -12.53
C SER A 22 -22.27 2.74 -12.27
N GLU A 23 -22.18 4.00 -12.69
CA GLU A 23 -21.04 4.89 -12.40
C GLU A 23 -21.09 5.44 -10.96
N VAL A 24 -22.24 5.28 -10.27
CA VAL A 24 -22.49 5.79 -8.91
C VAL A 24 -22.90 4.63 -8.01
N LEU A 25 -22.37 4.58 -6.80
CA LEU A 25 -22.67 3.54 -5.81
C LEU A 25 -24.19 3.47 -5.54
N GLN A 26 -24.78 2.31 -5.80
CA GLN A 26 -26.18 2.01 -5.47
C GLN A 26 -26.27 1.18 -4.19
N GLN A 27 -27.46 1.13 -3.58
CA GLN A 27 -27.75 0.26 -2.45
C GLN A 27 -29.19 -0.24 -2.46
N THR A 28 -29.46 -1.40 -1.84
CA THR A 28 -30.84 -1.88 -1.61
C THR A 28 -30.96 -2.77 -0.38
N SER A 29 -32.19 -2.93 0.11
CA SER A 29 -32.56 -3.80 1.24
C SER A 29 -32.82 -5.23 0.77
N ILE A 30 -32.09 -6.19 1.34
CA ILE A 30 -32.23 -7.62 1.09
C ILE A 30 -32.81 -8.30 2.33
N ARG A 31 -33.92 -9.02 2.14
CA ARG A 31 -34.51 -9.93 3.14
C ARG A 31 -33.96 -11.34 2.94
N ILE A 32 -33.41 -11.93 4.00
CA ILE A 32 -32.91 -13.32 3.99
C ILE A 32 -34.10 -14.28 3.95
N ILE A 33 -33.97 -15.37 3.20
CA ILE A 33 -34.99 -16.41 3.05
C ILE A 33 -34.47 -17.78 3.49
N SER A 34 -35.38 -18.68 3.85
CA SER A 34 -34.99 -20.04 4.27
C SER A 34 -34.39 -20.83 3.10
N LYS A 35 -33.43 -21.74 3.35
CA LYS A 35 -32.86 -22.60 2.29
C LYS A 35 -33.93 -23.40 1.53
N LYS A 36 -35.02 -23.78 2.21
CA LYS A 36 -36.18 -24.49 1.63
C LYS A 36 -37.01 -23.61 0.68
N GLU A 37 -37.08 -22.32 0.95
CA GLU A 37 -37.68 -21.31 0.06
C GLU A 37 -36.72 -21.01 -1.10
N CYS A 38 -35.43 -20.82 -0.83
CA CYS A 38 -34.43 -20.56 -1.87
C CYS A 38 -34.33 -21.71 -2.89
N ARG A 39 -34.25 -22.98 -2.45
CA ARG A 39 -34.28 -24.14 -3.38
C ARG A 39 -35.57 -24.26 -4.19
N LYS A 40 -36.69 -23.62 -3.82
CA LYS A 40 -37.89 -23.57 -4.67
C LYS A 40 -37.80 -22.54 -5.78
N LEU A 41 -37.03 -21.47 -5.56
CA LEU A 41 -36.90 -20.33 -6.47
C LEU A 41 -35.63 -20.42 -7.35
N LEU A 42 -34.59 -21.11 -6.88
CA LEU A 42 -33.38 -21.37 -7.64
C LEU A 42 -33.60 -22.43 -8.75
N PRO A 43 -32.95 -22.27 -9.92
CA PRO A 43 -32.86 -23.32 -10.94
C PRO A 43 -32.32 -24.65 -10.39
N ALA A 44 -32.84 -25.78 -10.85
CA ALA A 44 -32.49 -27.11 -10.33
C ALA A 44 -30.98 -27.41 -10.35
N ASN A 45 -30.27 -26.91 -11.38
CA ASN A 45 -28.82 -27.06 -11.53
C ASN A 45 -27.98 -26.21 -10.54
N THR A 46 -28.60 -25.37 -9.71
CA THR A 46 -27.92 -24.55 -8.68
C THR A 46 -28.32 -24.92 -7.25
N HIS A 47 -29.14 -25.96 -7.06
CA HIS A 47 -29.62 -26.38 -5.73
C HIS A 47 -28.49 -26.79 -4.76
N TYR A 48 -27.34 -27.21 -5.31
CA TYR A 48 -26.13 -27.56 -4.57
C TYR A 48 -25.60 -26.39 -3.72
N LEU A 49 -25.88 -25.14 -4.10
CA LEU A 49 -25.49 -23.94 -3.35
C LEU A 49 -26.17 -23.88 -1.95
N MET A 50 -27.18 -24.70 -1.70
CA MET A 50 -27.94 -24.78 -0.44
C MET A 50 -27.73 -26.11 0.32
N ASP A 51 -26.73 -26.91 -0.09
CA ASP A 51 -26.46 -28.23 0.52
C ASP A 51 -25.83 -28.13 1.92
N ASP A 52 -24.95 -27.15 2.13
CA ASP A 52 -24.29 -26.89 3.41
C ASP A 52 -24.64 -25.50 3.99
N ASP A 53 -24.12 -25.18 5.17
CA ASP A 53 -24.33 -23.92 5.89
C ASP A 53 -23.46 -22.74 5.41
N SER A 54 -22.49 -22.98 4.52
CA SER A 54 -21.56 -21.95 4.02
C SER A 54 -22.25 -20.86 3.20
N LYS A 55 -23.52 -21.05 2.84
CA LYS A 55 -24.34 -20.11 2.06
C LYS A 55 -25.76 -19.96 2.61
N PHE A 56 -26.31 -18.77 2.39
CA PHE A 56 -27.73 -18.46 2.54
C PHE A 56 -28.23 -17.69 1.30
N CYS A 57 -29.52 -17.40 1.23
CA CYS A 57 -30.09 -16.60 0.15
C CYS A 57 -30.84 -15.38 0.68
N GLY A 58 -30.96 -14.36 -0.16
CA GLY A 58 -31.85 -13.24 0.06
C GLY A 58 -32.54 -12.78 -1.22
N VAL A 59 -33.64 -12.05 -1.04
CA VAL A 59 -34.42 -11.37 -2.10
C VAL A 59 -34.53 -9.89 -1.76
N GLY A 60 -34.78 -9.03 -2.75
CA GLY A 60 -35.13 -7.64 -2.49
C GLY A 60 -36.34 -7.49 -1.57
N GLU A 61 -36.36 -6.46 -0.73
CA GLU A 61 -37.61 -6.00 -0.10
C GLU A 61 -38.51 -5.26 -1.11
N SER A 62 -37.94 -4.70 -2.17
CA SER A 62 -38.64 -4.06 -3.30
C SER A 62 -38.60 -4.94 -4.55
N SER A 63 -39.66 -4.91 -5.36
CA SER A 63 -39.67 -5.48 -6.71
C SER A 63 -38.55 -4.87 -7.57
N ASP A 64 -37.98 -5.68 -8.46
CA ASP A 64 -36.90 -5.29 -9.38
C ASP A 64 -35.62 -4.72 -8.73
N SER A 65 -35.43 -4.89 -7.42
CA SER A 65 -34.27 -4.36 -6.68
C SER A 65 -33.50 -5.47 -5.95
N ASN A 66 -32.33 -5.86 -6.48
CA ASN A 66 -31.48 -6.93 -5.93
C ASN A 66 -30.03 -6.71 -6.42
N VAL A 67 -29.08 -7.53 -5.95
CA VAL A 67 -27.72 -7.57 -6.53
C VAL A 67 -27.75 -8.19 -7.93
N CYS A 68 -26.83 -7.80 -8.80
CA CYS A 68 -26.77 -8.23 -10.19
C CYS A 68 -25.31 -8.54 -10.64
N GLU A 69 -25.12 -8.79 -11.94
CA GLU A 69 -23.79 -8.96 -12.52
C GLU A 69 -22.91 -7.72 -12.24
N GLY A 70 -21.73 -7.93 -11.64
CA GLY A 70 -20.83 -6.88 -11.19
C GLY A 70 -20.79 -6.70 -9.67
N ASP A 71 -21.82 -7.13 -8.93
CA ASP A 71 -21.84 -7.04 -7.45
C ASP A 71 -21.23 -8.27 -6.76
N SER A 72 -20.78 -9.28 -7.51
CA SER A 72 -20.11 -10.48 -6.98
C SER A 72 -18.87 -10.13 -6.16
N GLY A 73 -18.77 -10.63 -4.93
CA GLY A 73 -17.76 -10.23 -3.95
C GLY A 73 -18.14 -9.01 -3.09
N GLY A 74 -19.23 -8.30 -3.42
CA GLY A 74 -19.80 -7.25 -2.60
C GLY A 74 -20.40 -7.75 -1.28
N GLY A 75 -20.55 -6.86 -0.30
CA GLY A 75 -21.03 -7.21 1.04
C GLY A 75 -22.54 -7.02 1.26
N LEU A 76 -23.12 -7.91 2.05
CA LEU A 76 -24.41 -7.72 2.73
C LEU A 76 -24.14 -7.35 4.20
N TYR A 77 -24.63 -6.18 4.61
CA TYR A 77 -24.36 -5.59 5.92
C TYR A 77 -25.62 -5.48 6.78
N ALA A 78 -25.55 -5.95 8.03
CA ALA A 78 -26.62 -5.84 9.02
C ALA A 78 -26.28 -4.78 10.08
N GLY A 79 -27.15 -3.79 10.24
CA GLY A 79 -26.99 -2.70 11.22
C GLY A 79 -27.57 -3.09 12.58
N THR A 80 -26.74 -3.08 13.62
CA THR A 80 -27.14 -3.37 15.00
C THR A 80 -27.09 -2.09 15.84
N ASN A 81 -28.18 -1.78 16.55
CA ASN A 81 -28.21 -0.65 17.49
C ASN A 81 -27.37 -0.97 18.74
N THR A 82 -26.38 -0.14 19.03
CA THR A 82 -25.55 -0.19 20.25
C THR A 82 -25.70 1.10 21.06
N VAL A 83 -25.16 1.13 22.28
CA VAL A 83 -25.15 2.32 23.15
C VAL A 83 -24.41 3.50 22.49
N GLY A 84 -23.48 3.24 21.56
CA GLY A 84 -22.74 4.26 20.81
C GLY A 84 -23.31 4.59 19.42
N GLY A 85 -24.49 4.06 19.06
CA GLY A 85 -25.08 4.19 17.72
C GLY A 85 -25.10 2.88 16.93
N VAL A 86 -25.36 2.96 15.62
CA VAL A 86 -25.49 1.77 14.74
C VAL A 86 -24.09 1.24 14.37
N VAL A 87 -23.83 -0.03 14.68
CA VAL A 87 -22.65 -0.76 14.21
C VAL A 87 -23.09 -1.71 13.09
N TRP A 88 -22.42 -1.62 11.94
CA TRP A 88 -22.70 -2.47 10.78
C TRP A 88 -21.76 -3.67 10.74
N TYR A 89 -22.33 -4.87 10.60
CA TYR A 89 -21.59 -6.12 10.50
C TYR A 89 -21.75 -6.74 9.12
N LEU A 90 -20.65 -7.17 8.50
CA LEU A 90 -20.68 -7.97 7.28
C LEU A 90 -21.26 -9.36 7.61
N GLN A 91 -22.46 -9.65 7.12
CA GLN A 91 -23.16 -10.91 7.35
C GLN A 91 -22.97 -11.89 6.19
N GLY A 92 -22.89 -11.39 4.96
CA GLY A 92 -22.70 -12.20 3.77
C GLY A 92 -21.87 -11.52 2.69
N ILE A 93 -21.34 -12.32 1.77
CA ILE A 93 -20.65 -11.85 0.56
C ILE A 93 -21.39 -12.39 -0.66
N VAL A 94 -21.71 -11.56 -1.66
CA VAL A 94 -22.43 -11.96 -2.88
C VAL A 94 -21.65 -13.05 -3.60
N SER A 95 -22.22 -14.25 -3.67
CA SER A 95 -21.60 -15.45 -4.25
C SER A 95 -22.20 -15.86 -5.59
N ALA A 96 -23.48 -15.61 -5.81
CA ALA A 96 -24.14 -15.75 -7.11
C ALA A 96 -25.31 -14.77 -7.21
N ALA A 97 -25.31 -13.96 -8.27
CA ALA A 97 -26.39 -13.03 -8.56
C ALA A 97 -27.54 -13.72 -9.34
N PRO A 98 -28.79 -13.23 -9.23
CA PRO A 98 -29.92 -13.59 -10.08
C PRO A 98 -29.61 -13.50 -11.57
N ARG A 99 -29.99 -14.53 -12.33
CA ARG A 99 -29.70 -14.67 -13.76
C ARG A 99 -30.94 -15.13 -14.52
N LYS A 100 -31.20 -14.51 -15.67
CA LYS A 100 -32.23 -14.88 -16.64
C LYS A 100 -31.62 -14.99 -18.02
N ASP A 101 -31.71 -16.18 -18.60
CA ASP A 101 -31.26 -16.47 -19.96
C ASP A 101 -32.43 -16.33 -20.94
N HIS A 102 -32.21 -15.54 -22.00
CA HIS A 102 -33.19 -15.29 -23.05
C HIS A 102 -32.93 -16.21 -24.24
N ALA A 103 -33.97 -16.56 -25.00
CA ALA A 103 -33.86 -17.41 -26.18
C ALA A 103 -32.97 -16.83 -27.31
N SER A 104 -32.61 -15.54 -27.22
CA SER A 104 -31.63 -14.86 -28.08
C SER A 104 -30.16 -15.14 -27.71
N GLY A 105 -29.89 -15.90 -26.64
CA GLY A 105 -28.55 -16.10 -26.08
C GLY A 105 -28.05 -14.93 -25.23
N VAL A 106 -28.85 -13.89 -25.03
CA VAL A 106 -28.56 -12.78 -24.12
C VAL A 106 -28.90 -13.19 -22.69
N THR A 107 -28.05 -12.82 -21.75
CA THR A 107 -28.29 -12.95 -20.30
C THR A 107 -28.61 -11.58 -19.70
N THR A 108 -29.59 -11.53 -18.79
CA THR A 108 -29.88 -10.34 -17.96
C THR A 108 -29.96 -10.73 -16.48
N CYS A 109 -29.87 -9.74 -15.60
CA CYS A 109 -30.34 -9.90 -14.23
C CYS A 109 -31.86 -10.13 -14.23
N ASP A 110 -32.37 -10.80 -13.19
CA ASP A 110 -33.79 -10.83 -12.84
C ASP A 110 -33.92 -10.75 -11.32
N ALA A 111 -34.00 -9.52 -10.82
CA ALA A 111 -33.94 -9.19 -9.41
C ALA A 111 -35.03 -9.86 -8.55
N ASN A 112 -36.07 -10.44 -9.18
CA ASN A 112 -37.16 -11.16 -8.52
C ASN A 112 -36.79 -12.61 -8.13
N LEU A 113 -35.66 -13.14 -8.63
CA LEU A 113 -35.07 -14.40 -8.16
C LEU A 113 -34.13 -14.16 -6.96
N PRO A 114 -33.88 -15.16 -6.08
CA PRO A 114 -32.99 -14.98 -4.94
C PRO A 114 -31.52 -14.89 -5.37
N ALA A 115 -30.79 -14.00 -4.70
CA ALA A 115 -29.33 -13.96 -4.71
C ALA A 115 -28.76 -14.90 -3.64
N VAL A 116 -27.60 -15.50 -3.91
CA VAL A 116 -26.90 -16.40 -2.98
C VAL A 116 -25.69 -15.70 -2.39
N TYR A 117 -25.55 -15.79 -1.06
CA TYR A 117 -24.50 -15.15 -0.28
C TYR A 117 -23.68 -16.20 0.46
N THR A 118 -22.35 -16.06 0.44
CA THR A 118 -21.44 -16.80 1.33
C THR A 118 -21.65 -16.30 2.76
N ASN A 119 -21.89 -17.23 3.70
CA ASN A 119 -22.21 -16.95 5.08
C ASN A 119 -20.95 -16.66 5.91
N VAL A 120 -20.63 -15.37 6.11
CA VAL A 120 -19.40 -14.93 6.79
C VAL A 120 -19.31 -15.45 8.22
N GLU A 121 -20.45 -15.68 8.89
CA GLU A 121 -20.48 -16.28 10.22
C GLU A 121 -19.77 -17.64 10.28
N LYS A 122 -19.98 -18.51 9.27
CA LYS A 122 -19.41 -19.87 9.22
C LYS A 122 -17.91 -19.89 8.91
N TYR A 123 -17.36 -18.74 8.51
CA TYR A 123 -15.92 -18.56 8.32
C TYR A 123 -15.26 -17.81 9.49
N ARG A 124 -15.98 -17.40 10.54
CA ARG A 124 -15.40 -16.65 11.68
C ARG A 124 -14.16 -17.31 12.28
N ASP A 125 -14.20 -18.62 12.53
CA ASP A 125 -13.05 -19.34 13.12
C ASP A 125 -11.86 -19.42 12.16
N TRP A 126 -12.13 -19.56 10.85
CA TRP A 126 -11.09 -19.51 9.82
C TRP A 126 -10.50 -18.10 9.69
N ILE A 127 -11.34 -17.06 9.72
CA ILE A 127 -10.92 -15.66 9.73
C ILE A 127 -10.04 -15.41 10.95
N ALA A 128 -10.51 -15.70 12.17
CA ALA A 128 -9.76 -15.51 13.41
C ALA A 128 -8.43 -16.30 13.47
N ALA A 129 -8.39 -17.51 12.91
CA ALA A 129 -7.14 -18.27 12.77
C ALA A 129 -6.11 -17.59 11.86
N HIS A 130 -6.57 -16.81 10.87
CA HIS A 130 -5.74 -16.07 9.91
C HIS A 130 -5.65 -14.55 10.22
N GLU A 131 -6.40 -14.02 11.19
CA GLU A 131 -6.30 -12.64 11.68
C GLU A 131 -4.91 -12.31 12.25
N LYS A 132 -4.08 -13.31 12.54
CA LYS A 132 -2.65 -13.14 12.81
C LYS A 132 -1.85 -12.51 11.66
N VAL A 133 -2.41 -12.43 10.45
CA VAL A 133 -1.87 -11.57 9.37
C VAL A 133 -1.82 -10.09 9.80
N LEU A 134 -2.69 -9.65 10.72
CA LEU A 134 -2.66 -8.30 11.29
C LEU A 134 -1.43 -8.03 12.16
N ASP A 135 -0.80 -9.09 12.69
CA ASP A 135 0.45 -9.15 13.49
C ASP A 135 1.70 -9.43 12.60
N GLU A 136 1.51 -9.66 11.30
CA GLU A 136 2.57 -9.73 10.27
C GLU A 136 2.75 -8.37 9.56
N ARG A 137 2.01 -7.32 9.93
CA ARG A 137 1.97 -6.04 9.19
C ARG A 137 3.25 -5.20 9.26
N ASN A 138 4.15 -5.55 10.18
CA ASN A 138 5.57 -5.20 10.12
C ASN A 138 6.34 -6.46 9.70
N LEU A 139 6.83 -6.50 8.46
CA LEU A 139 7.41 -7.68 7.80
C LEU A 139 8.55 -8.33 8.61
N LEU A 140 9.33 -7.52 9.33
CA LEU A 140 10.49 -7.95 10.10
C LEU A 140 10.26 -7.92 11.62
N LYS A 141 9.06 -7.52 12.06
CA LYS A 141 8.59 -7.51 13.47
C LYS A 141 9.48 -6.73 14.47
N ASP A 142 10.39 -5.87 14.01
CA ASP A 142 11.14 -4.94 14.86
C ASP A 142 10.23 -3.79 15.30
N SER A 143 9.76 -3.80 16.56
CA SER A 143 8.88 -2.75 17.11
C SER A 143 9.54 -1.38 17.26
N THR A 144 10.85 -1.26 17.02
CA THR A 144 11.59 0.00 17.09
C THR A 144 11.86 0.64 15.72
N CYS A 145 11.32 0.05 14.64
CA CYS A 145 11.37 0.65 13.31
C CYS A 145 10.51 1.91 13.19
N GLY A 146 10.86 2.79 12.26
CA GLY A 146 9.99 3.86 11.73
C GLY A 146 9.46 4.86 12.76
N VAL A 147 10.04 4.98 13.95
CA VAL A 147 9.48 5.78 15.06
C VAL A 147 9.17 7.21 14.62
N VAL A 148 7.90 7.61 14.66
CA VAL A 148 7.50 8.99 14.32
C VAL A 148 7.94 9.93 15.43
N ARG A 149 8.84 10.85 15.10
CA ARG A 149 9.23 11.97 15.97
C ARG A 149 8.34 13.18 15.71
N ASN A 150 8.24 14.07 16.71
CA ASN A 150 7.39 15.26 16.66
C ASN A 150 5.92 14.93 16.32
N VAL A 151 5.34 13.94 17.04
CA VAL A 151 4.00 13.37 16.76
C VAL A 151 2.90 14.45 16.84
N ASP A 152 3.02 15.39 17.77
CA ASP A 152 2.04 16.48 17.98
C ASP A 152 1.99 17.50 16.82
N VAL A 153 2.98 17.48 15.92
CA VAL A 153 3.02 18.34 14.74
C VAL A 153 2.21 17.69 13.62
N ALA A 154 0.94 18.07 13.53
CA ALA A 154 -0.04 17.46 12.62
C ALA A 154 0.33 17.53 11.12
N SER A 155 1.01 18.60 10.67
CA SER A 155 1.49 18.68 9.29
C SER A 155 2.90 18.11 9.16
N GLU A 156 3.07 17.08 8.34
CA GLU A 156 4.36 16.46 8.06
C GLU A 156 5.39 17.48 7.54
N THR A 157 4.97 18.44 6.70
CA THR A 157 5.85 19.48 6.15
C THR A 157 6.34 20.49 7.19
N ALA A 158 5.70 20.56 8.36
CA ALA A 158 6.07 21.44 9.46
C ALA A 158 7.02 20.78 10.50
N LYS A 159 7.20 19.45 10.44
CA LYS A 159 8.19 18.76 11.27
C LYS A 159 9.62 19.15 10.85
N PRO A 160 10.61 19.20 11.75
CA PRO A 160 12.01 19.40 11.36
C PRO A 160 12.48 18.32 10.37
N LEU A 161 13.54 18.60 9.63
CA LEU A 161 14.21 17.62 8.76
C LEU A 161 15.34 16.91 9.51
N PHE A 162 16.12 17.67 10.27
CA PHE A 162 17.20 17.16 11.10
C PHE A 162 16.69 16.09 12.06
N ASN A 163 17.33 14.92 12.05
CA ASN A 163 17.03 13.79 12.93
C ASN A 163 15.57 13.26 12.87
N GLN A 164 14.78 13.62 11.85
CA GLN A 164 13.38 13.15 11.69
C GLN A 164 13.27 11.83 10.90
N TYR A 165 14.20 11.56 9.98
CA TYR A 165 14.14 10.39 9.07
C TYR A 165 15.42 9.51 9.12
N PRO A 166 15.82 9.00 10.29
CA PRO A 166 17.13 8.37 10.58
C PRO A 166 17.44 7.04 9.85
N TRP A 167 16.56 6.59 8.96
CA TRP A 167 16.80 5.47 8.02
C TRP A 167 17.36 5.91 6.68
N ASN A 168 17.26 7.20 6.31
CA ASN A 168 17.80 7.71 5.05
C ASN A 168 19.32 7.51 5.00
N ALA A 169 19.78 7.06 3.84
CA ALA A 169 21.15 6.61 3.70
C ALA A 169 21.72 6.91 2.31
N LEU A 170 23.05 7.00 2.23
CA LEU A 170 23.77 7.30 0.98
C LEU A 170 24.68 6.16 0.55
N LEU A 171 24.78 5.97 -0.77
CA LEU A 171 25.68 5.00 -1.39
C LEU A 171 26.91 5.72 -1.96
N GLU A 172 28.05 5.49 -1.30
CA GLU A 172 29.33 6.12 -1.60
C GLU A 172 30.17 5.21 -2.53
N PHE A 173 30.62 5.73 -3.66
CA PHE A 173 31.44 4.99 -4.64
C PHE A 173 32.79 5.66 -4.86
N THR A 174 33.89 4.93 -4.69
CA THR A 174 35.23 5.44 -5.00
C THR A 174 35.53 5.33 -6.50
N HIS A 175 35.64 6.46 -7.20
CA HIS A 175 36.00 6.47 -8.62
C HIS A 175 37.51 6.18 -8.77
N LEU A 176 37.84 4.90 -8.96
CA LEU A 176 39.21 4.33 -8.95
C LEU A 176 40.24 5.15 -9.75
N LYS A 177 39.88 5.66 -10.94
CA LYS A 177 40.81 6.45 -11.80
C LYS A 177 41.04 7.90 -11.36
N LYS A 178 40.38 8.37 -10.29
CA LYS A 178 40.50 9.76 -9.77
C LYS A 178 40.72 9.81 -8.25
N ASN A 179 40.67 8.66 -7.56
CA ASN A 179 40.63 8.54 -6.10
C ASN A 179 39.62 9.50 -5.43
N SER A 180 38.49 9.75 -6.09
CA SER A 180 37.46 10.69 -5.67
C SER A 180 36.18 9.96 -5.29
N LEU A 181 35.61 10.26 -4.13
CA LEU A 181 34.33 9.74 -3.70
C LEU A 181 33.20 10.37 -4.53
N VAL A 182 32.27 9.54 -5.00
CA VAL A 182 31.11 9.93 -5.79
C VAL A 182 29.86 9.33 -5.13
N LEU A 183 28.94 10.21 -4.70
CA LEU A 183 27.62 9.81 -4.24
C LEU A 183 26.72 9.65 -5.47
N ILE A 184 26.09 8.48 -5.63
CA ILE A 184 25.31 8.15 -6.85
C ILE A 184 23.83 7.93 -6.52
N CYS A 185 23.54 7.14 -5.48
CA CYS A 185 22.19 6.74 -5.10
C CYS A 185 21.94 6.97 -3.61
N SER A 186 20.67 7.04 -3.23
CA SER A 186 20.22 6.91 -1.85
C SER A 186 19.85 5.44 -1.56
N GLY A 187 19.58 5.13 -0.30
CA GLY A 187 18.98 3.88 0.14
C GLY A 187 18.35 4.08 1.52
N VAL A 188 17.89 2.98 2.12
CA VAL A 188 17.35 2.99 3.49
C VAL A 188 17.84 1.83 4.34
N LEU A 189 18.01 2.11 5.63
CA LEU A 189 18.16 1.08 6.65
C LEU A 189 16.79 0.42 6.90
N ILE A 190 16.67 -0.88 6.60
CA ILE A 190 15.44 -1.66 6.84
C ILE A 190 15.57 -2.61 8.05
N HIS A 191 16.80 -2.93 8.45
CA HIS A 191 17.11 -3.86 9.53
C HIS A 191 18.51 -3.55 10.08
N ARG A 192 18.87 -4.16 11.22
CA ARG A 192 20.14 -3.89 11.94
C ARG A 192 21.36 -4.52 11.25
N ARG A 193 21.07 -5.40 10.28
CA ARG A 193 21.86 -5.93 9.16
C ARG A 193 21.27 -5.32 7.86
N ARG A 194 21.93 -4.74 6.86
CA ARG A 194 22.77 -3.52 6.81
C ARG A 194 22.48 -2.86 5.37
N SER A 195 23.18 -2.11 4.47
CA SER A 195 24.54 -1.58 4.11
C SER A 195 24.49 -0.17 3.44
N VAL A 196 25.32 0.86 3.83
CA VAL A 196 25.24 2.30 3.40
C VAL A 196 26.14 3.29 4.23
N ARG A 197 26.19 4.59 3.91
CA ARG A 197 26.49 5.70 4.86
C ARG A 197 25.20 6.13 5.58
N LEU A 198 25.22 6.20 6.91
CA LEU A 198 24.02 6.35 7.77
C LEU A 198 24.05 7.58 8.67
N GLY A 199 22.85 8.07 9.02
CA GLY A 199 22.65 9.15 10.00
C GLY A 199 23.20 10.50 9.57
N GLU A 200 23.14 10.75 8.27
CA GLU A 200 23.63 11.91 7.55
C GLU A 200 22.56 13.00 7.45
N PHE A 201 22.94 14.27 7.50
CA PHE A 201 22.05 15.40 7.23
C PHE A 201 22.62 16.41 6.22
N ASP A 202 23.91 16.75 6.31
CA ASP A 202 24.60 17.66 5.38
C ASP A 202 25.97 17.09 4.98
N ILE A 203 26.05 16.51 3.78
CA ILE A 203 27.22 15.74 3.31
C ILE A 203 28.54 16.51 3.29
N ARG A 204 28.50 17.84 3.46
CA ARG A 204 29.65 18.76 3.51
C ARG A 204 30.30 18.79 4.89
N THR A 205 29.55 18.49 5.95
CA THR A 205 30.02 18.44 7.33
C THR A 205 30.44 17.02 7.73
N ARG A 206 31.15 16.93 8.85
CA ARG A 206 31.54 15.68 9.53
C ARG A 206 30.69 15.44 10.78
N ASP A 207 30.24 16.53 11.37
CA ASP A 207 29.46 16.61 12.59
C ASP A 207 28.33 17.61 12.30
N ASP A 208 27.11 17.11 12.19
CA ASP A 208 25.93 17.86 11.77
C ASP A 208 25.22 18.45 12.98
N THR A 209 24.70 19.68 12.85
CA THR A 209 23.90 20.37 13.88
C THR A 209 22.97 21.36 13.20
N ASP A 210 21.68 21.33 13.54
CA ASP A 210 20.68 22.23 12.99
C ASP A 210 20.42 23.44 13.91
N ALA A 211 20.13 24.61 13.33
CA ALA A 211 19.89 25.84 14.08
C ALA A 211 18.65 25.80 14.99
N SER A 212 17.69 24.92 14.71
CA SER A 212 16.53 24.64 15.58
C SER A 212 16.86 23.68 16.73
N ALA A 213 17.99 22.97 16.67
CA ALA A 213 18.43 22.01 17.67
C ALA A 213 19.94 22.18 18.02
N PRO A 214 20.39 23.37 18.48
CA PRO A 214 21.81 23.71 18.63
C PRO A 214 22.57 22.94 19.73
N HIS A 215 21.89 22.05 20.46
CA HIS A 215 22.47 21.14 21.44
C HIS A 215 22.45 19.66 20.99
N GLN A 216 22.00 19.38 19.77
CA GLN A 216 22.05 18.06 19.15
C GLN A 216 23.08 18.06 18.02
N THR A 217 24.27 17.52 18.31
CA THR A 217 25.29 17.26 17.29
C THR A 217 25.38 15.76 17.02
N PHE A 218 25.27 15.38 15.75
CA PHE A 218 25.37 13.98 15.31
C PHE A 218 26.50 13.81 14.29
N ARG A 219 27.11 12.62 14.26
CA ARG A 219 28.12 12.25 13.26
C ARG A 219 27.55 11.18 12.34
N ALA A 220 27.63 11.41 11.04
CA ALA A 220 27.35 10.41 10.02
C ALA A 220 28.35 9.25 10.09
N PHE A 221 27.91 8.04 9.74
CA PHE A 221 28.70 6.82 9.91
C PHE A 221 28.70 5.98 8.64
N SER A 222 29.86 5.92 7.96
CA SER A 222 30.12 5.10 6.77
C SER A 222 30.82 3.80 7.12
N ILE A 223 30.46 2.70 6.46
CA ILE A 223 31.07 1.38 6.63
C ILE A 223 30.96 0.59 5.31
N ASP A 224 32.00 -0.17 4.99
CA ASP A 224 32.12 -1.04 3.81
C ASP A 224 30.94 -1.99 3.58
N ILE A 225 30.60 -2.22 2.31
CA ILE A 225 29.75 -3.33 1.86
C ILE A 225 30.55 -4.64 1.89
N GLU A 226 29.99 -5.67 2.52
CA GLU A 226 30.43 -7.07 2.52
C GLU A 226 29.75 -7.87 1.39
N GLU A 227 28.45 -7.67 1.17
CA GLU A 227 27.66 -8.43 0.19
C GLU A 227 26.60 -7.54 -0.50
N VAL A 228 26.34 -7.82 -1.79
CA VAL A 228 25.28 -7.22 -2.62
C VAL A 228 24.37 -8.34 -3.11
N ILE A 229 23.16 -8.42 -2.57
CA ILE A 229 22.18 -9.48 -2.85
C ILE A 229 21.11 -8.89 -3.76
N LEU A 230 21.24 -9.12 -5.07
CA LEU A 230 20.26 -8.68 -6.07
C LEU A 230 18.98 -9.50 -5.98
N HIS A 231 17.82 -8.91 -6.29
CA HIS A 231 16.59 -9.68 -6.45
C HIS A 231 16.74 -10.70 -7.60
N PRO A 232 16.30 -11.98 -7.47
CA PRO A 232 16.51 -12.99 -8.51
C PRO A 232 15.96 -12.60 -9.90
N ASN A 233 14.84 -11.88 -9.88
CA ASN A 233 14.14 -11.39 -11.07
C ASN A 233 14.44 -9.91 -11.37
N ILE A 234 15.54 -9.34 -10.86
CA ILE A 234 15.92 -7.95 -11.11
C ILE A 234 15.93 -7.62 -12.62
N ASN A 235 15.22 -6.56 -13.00
CA ASN A 235 15.05 -6.08 -14.37
C ASN A 235 14.47 -7.15 -15.34
N LYS A 236 13.63 -8.07 -14.83
CA LYS A 236 12.91 -9.10 -15.61
C LYS A 236 11.41 -9.11 -15.26
N PRO A 237 10.51 -8.63 -16.14
CA PRO A 237 10.78 -7.84 -17.36
C PRO A 237 11.46 -6.48 -17.04
N PRO A 238 11.88 -5.69 -18.04
CA PRO A 238 12.58 -4.42 -17.81
C PRO A 238 11.88 -3.51 -16.79
N TYR A 239 12.68 -2.85 -15.95
CA TYR A 239 12.26 -2.02 -14.81
C TYR A 239 11.46 -2.73 -13.69
N SER A 240 11.06 -4.01 -13.85
CA SER A 240 10.50 -4.81 -12.75
C SER A 240 11.55 -5.18 -11.72
N ASN A 241 11.12 -5.32 -10.46
CA ASN A 241 11.94 -5.87 -9.37
C ASN A 241 13.32 -5.20 -9.20
N ASP A 242 13.43 -3.88 -9.46
CA ASP A 242 14.69 -3.12 -9.41
C ASP A 242 15.15 -2.84 -7.97
N LEU A 243 15.44 -3.92 -7.24
CA LEU A 243 15.73 -3.93 -5.82
C LEU A 243 16.94 -4.82 -5.51
N ALA A 244 17.79 -4.34 -4.61
CA ALA A 244 18.90 -5.08 -4.05
C ALA A 244 18.95 -4.89 -2.53
N LEU A 245 19.27 -5.97 -1.82
CA LEU A 245 19.66 -5.94 -0.42
C LEU A 245 21.18 -5.86 -0.33
N LEU A 246 21.67 -5.26 0.75
CA LEU A 246 23.10 -5.03 0.94
C LEU A 246 23.50 -5.37 2.39
N ARG A 247 24.76 -5.76 2.61
CA ARG A 247 25.33 -6.06 3.95
C ARG A 247 26.53 -5.13 4.27
N LEU A 248 26.43 -4.12 5.16
CA LEU A 248 27.57 -3.30 5.69
C LEU A 248 28.24 -4.08 6.84
N LYS A 249 29.54 -4.30 6.74
CA LYS A 249 30.44 -5.34 7.34
C LYS A 249 30.42 -5.73 8.85
N TYR A 250 29.51 -5.20 9.68
CA TYR A 250 29.38 -5.41 11.15
C TYR A 250 27.87 -5.25 11.55
N ASP A 251 27.48 -4.93 12.81
CA ASP A 251 26.07 -4.63 13.21
C ASP A 251 25.85 -3.17 13.71
N VAL A 252 24.72 -2.51 13.38
CA VAL A 252 24.55 -1.05 13.62
C VAL A 252 24.16 -0.75 15.07
N ASP A 253 24.81 0.26 15.65
CA ASP A 253 24.35 0.91 16.89
C ASP A 253 23.11 1.78 16.62
N THR A 254 21.94 1.15 16.76
CA THR A 254 20.63 1.83 16.67
C THR A 254 20.13 2.38 18.02
N ALA A 255 21.02 2.59 18.99
CA ALA A 255 20.73 3.45 20.14
C ALA A 255 21.04 4.93 19.84
N LYS A 256 21.79 5.21 18.78
CA LYS A 256 22.03 6.56 18.25
C LYS A 256 20.76 7.12 17.62
N ALA A 257 20.32 8.28 18.10
CA ALA A 257 19.11 8.92 17.62
C ALA A 257 19.11 9.15 16.09
N ASN A 258 20.26 9.46 15.47
CA ASN A 258 20.36 9.66 14.03
C ASN A 258 20.35 8.36 13.19
N ILE A 259 20.29 7.16 13.78
CA ILE A 259 20.34 5.89 13.02
C ILE A 259 19.32 4.87 13.54
N HIS A 260 18.20 4.71 12.82
CA HIS A 260 17.16 3.68 13.09
C HIS A 260 16.58 3.15 11.78
N PRO A 261 16.09 1.90 11.71
CA PRO A 261 15.47 1.36 10.50
C PRO A 261 14.07 1.95 10.25
N ILE A 262 13.61 1.94 8.99
CA ILE A 262 12.19 2.16 8.63
C ILE A 262 11.40 0.85 8.76
N CYS A 263 10.08 0.92 9.02
CA CYS A 263 9.25 -0.27 9.00
C CYS A 263 8.97 -0.74 7.55
N LEU A 264 8.91 -2.05 7.36
CA LEU A 264 8.51 -2.66 6.09
C LEU A 264 7.09 -3.21 6.19
N PRO A 265 6.18 -2.89 5.25
CA PRO A 265 4.86 -3.49 5.20
C PRO A 265 4.92 -4.91 4.65
N SER A 266 3.94 -5.74 5.00
CA SER A 266 3.68 -7.02 4.33
C SER A 266 2.54 -6.95 3.30
N LEU A 267 1.74 -5.87 3.31
CA LEU A 267 0.58 -5.65 2.44
C LEU A 267 0.46 -4.17 2.04
N GLU A 268 -0.23 -3.87 0.93
CA GLU A 268 -0.48 -2.48 0.50
C GLU A 268 -1.54 -1.81 1.39
N GLU A 269 -1.11 -0.96 2.33
CA GLU A 269 -2.01 -0.25 3.26
C GLU A 269 -1.95 1.29 3.11
N TYR A 270 -1.25 1.82 2.10
CA TYR A 270 -1.02 3.26 1.89
C TYR A 270 -1.88 3.89 0.78
N LYS A 271 -2.80 3.12 0.15
CA LYS A 271 -3.69 3.65 -0.88
C LYS A 271 -4.50 4.82 -0.32
N GLU A 272 -4.66 5.87 -1.12
CA GLU A 272 -5.37 7.12 -0.78
C GLU A 272 -4.71 7.98 0.34
N GLN A 273 -3.52 7.63 0.82
CA GLN A 273 -2.81 8.40 1.85
C GLN A 273 -1.83 9.43 1.26
N SER A 274 -1.62 10.54 1.98
CA SER A 274 -0.52 11.47 1.69
C SER A 274 0.82 10.82 2.01
N LEU A 275 1.57 10.48 0.98
CA LEU A 275 2.92 9.94 1.07
C LEU A 275 3.94 11.05 1.31
N THR A 276 5.11 10.66 1.81
CA THR A 276 6.24 11.54 2.06
C THR A 276 7.45 10.98 1.32
N LEU A 277 8.10 11.80 0.49
CA LEU A 277 9.37 11.47 -0.13
C LEU A 277 10.48 12.19 0.63
N THR A 278 11.52 11.46 1.04
CA THR A 278 12.73 12.04 1.65
C THR A 278 13.98 11.51 0.96
N GLY A 279 15.05 12.29 0.98
CA GLY A 279 16.34 11.92 0.42
C GLY A 279 17.13 13.15 -0.02
N TRP A 280 18.28 12.93 -0.64
CA TRP A 280 19.07 14.01 -1.22
C TRP A 280 18.68 14.23 -2.68
N LYS A 281 18.36 15.48 -3.03
CA LYS A 281 18.05 15.84 -4.41
C LYS A 281 19.32 15.84 -5.26
N ARG A 282 19.16 15.73 -6.57
CA ARG A 282 20.22 15.53 -7.55
C ARG A 282 19.94 16.33 -8.82
N SER A 283 21.02 16.84 -9.39
CA SER A 283 21.12 17.36 -10.75
C SER A 283 22.47 16.89 -11.32
N LYS A 284 23.35 17.80 -11.77
CA LYS A 284 24.76 17.47 -12.09
C LYS A 284 25.54 16.95 -10.87
N HIS A 285 25.15 17.37 -9.67
CA HIS A 285 25.68 16.93 -8.38
C HIS A 285 24.53 16.59 -7.43
N ILE A 286 24.83 15.93 -6.31
CA ILE A 286 23.86 15.74 -5.21
C ILE A 286 23.83 17.03 -4.36
N PHE A 287 22.61 17.43 -3.98
CA PHE A 287 22.34 18.57 -3.11
C PHE A 287 22.71 18.18 -1.68
N PRO A 288 23.36 19.06 -0.91
CA PRO A 288 24.12 18.61 0.25
C PRO A 288 23.25 18.20 1.44
N THR A 289 22.12 18.88 1.62
CA THR A 289 21.17 18.67 2.72
C THR A 289 20.07 17.68 2.36
N LEU A 290 19.66 16.86 3.32
CA LEU A 290 18.45 16.03 3.21
C LEU A 290 17.21 16.91 2.97
N GLU A 291 16.39 16.60 1.97
CA GLU A 291 15.12 17.29 1.68
C GLU A 291 13.90 16.37 1.81
N ARG A 292 12.71 16.99 1.80
CA ARG A 292 11.40 16.33 1.89
C ARG A 292 10.36 17.00 1.00
N ASP A 293 9.52 16.21 0.35
CA ASP A 293 8.29 16.65 -0.32
C ASP A 293 7.12 15.70 0.03
N THR A 294 5.88 16.17 -0.11
CA THR A 294 4.68 15.32 0.03
C THR A 294 4.07 14.96 -1.33
N MET A 295 3.53 13.75 -1.42
CA MET A 295 3.08 13.13 -2.66
C MET A 295 1.75 12.38 -2.48
N ILE A 296 1.05 12.13 -3.57
CA ILE A 296 -0.19 11.32 -3.63
C ILE A 296 -0.02 10.27 -4.73
N THR A 297 -0.50 9.05 -4.47
CA THR A 297 -0.52 7.95 -5.45
C THR A 297 -1.40 8.28 -6.65
N SER A 298 -0.89 8.09 -7.87
CA SER A 298 -1.71 8.07 -9.08
C SER A 298 -2.22 6.66 -9.37
N SER A 299 -3.10 6.50 -10.37
CA SER A 299 -3.26 5.17 -10.96
C SER A 299 -1.95 4.75 -11.66
N ALA A 300 -1.69 3.45 -11.69
CA ALA A 300 -0.52 2.90 -12.38
C ALA A 300 -0.71 2.88 -13.91
N SER A 301 -1.95 2.83 -14.39
CA SER A 301 -2.28 2.95 -15.82
C SER A 301 -1.99 4.35 -16.38
N GLU A 302 -2.42 5.42 -15.71
CA GLU A 302 -2.05 6.79 -16.12
C GLU A 302 -0.53 6.99 -16.12
N CYS A 303 0.18 6.34 -15.20
CA CYS A 303 1.64 6.35 -15.14
C CYS A 303 2.26 5.60 -16.32
N GLN A 304 1.79 4.40 -16.63
CA GLN A 304 2.20 3.62 -17.81
C GLN A 304 1.98 4.42 -19.10
N ASP A 305 0.81 5.03 -19.29
CA ASP A 305 0.52 5.92 -20.43
C ASP A 305 1.47 7.13 -20.48
N GLN A 306 1.68 7.80 -19.34
CA GLN A 306 2.62 8.93 -19.21
C GLN A 306 4.06 8.56 -19.55
N TYR A 307 4.48 7.29 -19.46
CA TYR A 307 5.84 6.85 -19.78
C TYR A 307 5.93 6.16 -21.15
N GLY A 308 4.86 5.56 -21.65
CA GLY A 308 4.74 5.08 -23.03
C GLY A 308 4.91 6.22 -24.05
N THR A 309 4.43 7.44 -23.74
CA THR A 309 4.71 8.66 -24.55
C THR A 309 6.19 9.06 -24.62
N LEU A 310 7.05 8.47 -23.78
CA LEU A 310 8.51 8.63 -23.79
C LEU A 310 9.24 7.39 -24.34
N HIS A 311 8.51 6.40 -24.87
CA HIS A 311 9.02 5.08 -25.25
C HIS A 311 9.70 4.33 -24.08
N LEU A 312 9.12 4.46 -22.88
CA LEU A 312 9.52 3.74 -21.68
C LEU A 312 8.38 2.83 -21.22
N ASP A 313 8.44 1.56 -21.63
CA ASP A 313 7.47 0.54 -21.22
C ASP A 313 7.67 0.19 -19.74
N LEU A 314 6.77 0.69 -18.89
CA LEU A 314 6.77 0.43 -17.45
C LEU A 314 6.21 -0.98 -17.13
N PRO A 315 6.62 -1.58 -16.00
CA PRO A 315 6.27 -2.94 -15.64
C PRO A 315 4.85 -3.05 -15.05
N SER A 316 4.50 -4.22 -14.51
CA SER A 316 3.19 -4.46 -13.89
C SER A 316 2.87 -3.48 -12.76
N THR A 317 1.58 -3.24 -12.52
CA THR A 317 1.05 -2.45 -11.40
C THR A 317 1.35 -3.05 -10.01
N ASP A 318 1.89 -4.27 -9.99
CA ASP A 318 2.39 -4.99 -8.82
C ASP A 318 3.90 -4.80 -8.57
N ASP A 319 4.67 -4.39 -9.57
CA ASP A 319 6.12 -4.10 -9.46
C ASP A 319 6.40 -2.64 -9.07
N ILE A 320 5.49 -1.71 -9.41
CA ILE A 320 5.67 -0.26 -9.22
C ILE A 320 4.51 0.41 -8.47
N VAL A 321 4.83 1.51 -7.81
CA VAL A 321 3.88 2.55 -7.39
C VAL A 321 4.30 3.88 -8.01
N CYS A 322 3.34 4.64 -8.53
CA CYS A 322 3.59 5.98 -9.08
C CYS A 322 2.94 7.03 -8.20
N ALA A 323 3.61 8.18 -8.04
CA ALA A 323 3.12 9.26 -7.21
C ALA A 323 3.43 10.64 -7.82
N GLY A 324 2.47 11.57 -7.71
CA GLY A 324 2.65 12.98 -8.06
C GLY A 324 2.97 13.83 -6.83
N TYR A 325 3.67 14.96 -7.02
CA TYR A 325 3.96 15.90 -5.93
C TYR A 325 2.72 16.75 -5.61
N ASN A 326 2.42 16.92 -4.31
CA ASN A 326 1.26 17.70 -3.87
C ASN A 326 1.43 19.20 -4.10
N ASN A 327 2.67 19.70 -4.04
CA ASN A 327 3.03 21.11 -4.28
C ASN A 327 4.46 21.24 -4.84
N ARG A 328 4.69 20.90 -6.12
CA ARG A 328 6.00 21.10 -6.78
C ARG A 328 6.24 22.60 -7.06
N PRO A 329 7.26 23.27 -6.48
CA PRO A 329 7.45 24.70 -6.70
C PRO A 329 7.82 25.00 -8.16
N LYS A 330 7.06 25.90 -8.81
CA LYS A 330 7.28 26.26 -10.23
C LYS A 330 8.73 26.70 -10.47
N GLY A 331 9.39 26.07 -11.45
CA GLY A 331 10.78 26.36 -11.83
C GLY A 331 11.86 25.68 -10.98
N LYS A 332 11.54 25.05 -9.84
CA LYS A 332 12.52 24.23 -9.10
C LYS A 332 12.49 22.79 -9.58
N CYS A 333 13.51 22.38 -10.31
CA CYS A 333 13.70 20.97 -10.66
C CYS A 333 15.03 20.42 -10.13
N HIS A 334 14.92 19.79 -8.98
CA HIS A 334 15.96 18.97 -8.37
C HIS A 334 15.24 17.66 -8.02
N ASN A 335 15.62 16.56 -8.66
CA ASN A 335 14.92 15.28 -8.51
C ASN A 335 15.57 14.49 -7.38
N TYR A 336 14.83 13.67 -6.64
CA TYR A 336 15.46 12.81 -5.64
C TYR A 336 16.38 11.78 -6.32
N ALA A 337 17.44 11.34 -5.61
CA ALA A 337 18.31 10.29 -6.13
C ALA A 337 17.56 8.94 -6.16
N ALA A 338 17.88 8.07 -7.13
CA ALA A 338 17.38 6.70 -7.13
C ALA A 338 17.68 6.01 -5.79
N GLY A 339 16.75 5.17 -5.32
CA GLY A 339 16.76 4.58 -3.98
C GLY A 339 16.29 5.51 -2.85
N SER A 340 15.78 6.72 -3.15
CA SER A 340 15.17 7.58 -2.11
C SER A 340 13.82 7.03 -1.64
N PRO A 341 13.54 6.96 -0.32
CA PRO A 341 12.31 6.38 0.21
C PRO A 341 11.06 7.23 0.00
N LEU A 342 10.01 6.57 -0.51
CA LEU A 342 8.63 7.00 -0.41
C LEU A 342 8.00 6.26 0.79
N GLN A 343 7.47 7.01 1.75
CA GLN A 343 7.01 6.47 3.04
C GLN A 343 5.66 7.06 3.47
N TYR A 344 4.94 6.33 4.32
CA TYR A 344 3.63 6.70 4.86
C TYR A 344 3.60 6.50 6.38
N ILE A 345 2.72 7.22 7.08
CA ILE A 345 2.54 7.07 8.52
C ILE A 345 1.33 6.19 8.78
N LYS A 346 1.53 5.10 9.54
CA LYS A 346 0.49 4.16 9.95
C LYS A 346 0.47 4.03 11.48
N ARG A 347 -0.70 3.78 12.06
CA ARG A 347 -0.84 3.41 13.48
C ARG A 347 -0.68 1.90 13.68
N VAL A 348 0.18 1.49 14.60
CA VAL A 348 0.42 0.10 15.02
C VAL A 348 0.54 0.10 16.55
N ASP A 349 -0.17 -0.81 17.22
CA ASP A 349 -0.17 -0.98 18.69
C ASP A 349 -0.30 0.33 19.49
N GLY A 350 -1.19 1.21 19.01
CA GLY A 350 -1.45 2.52 19.59
C GLY A 350 -0.47 3.64 19.18
N ASN A 351 0.70 3.31 18.64
CA ASN A 351 1.77 4.23 18.26
C ASN A 351 1.78 4.53 16.75
N TYR A 352 2.44 5.62 16.34
CA TYR A 352 2.60 5.97 14.93
C TYR A 352 4.01 5.62 14.42
N HIS A 353 4.06 4.94 13.27
CA HIS A 353 5.30 4.49 12.63
C HIS A 353 5.29 4.84 11.14
N TYR A 354 6.46 5.22 10.61
CA TYR A 354 6.73 5.34 9.18
C TYR A 354 6.99 3.96 8.57
N PHE A 355 6.22 3.64 7.53
CA PHE A 355 6.37 2.46 6.70
C PHE A 355 6.86 2.84 5.30
N LEU A 356 7.74 2.02 4.74
CA LEU A 356 8.26 2.20 3.38
C LEU A 356 7.20 1.75 2.36
N ALA A 357 6.67 2.66 1.55
CA ALA A 357 5.77 2.35 0.44
C ALA A 357 6.55 1.85 -0.78
N GLY A 358 7.71 2.45 -1.04
CA GLY A 358 8.59 2.09 -2.15
C GLY A 358 9.88 2.91 -2.17
N LEU A 359 10.74 2.62 -3.15
CA LEU A 359 12.01 3.31 -3.37
C LEU A 359 12.05 3.89 -4.78
N MET A 360 12.49 5.14 -4.93
CA MET A 360 12.49 5.81 -6.24
C MET A 360 13.34 5.00 -7.24
N ALA A 361 12.72 4.46 -8.29
CA ALA A 361 13.38 3.57 -9.23
C ALA A 361 14.43 4.36 -10.04
N PHE A 362 13.98 5.44 -10.67
CA PHE A 362 14.83 6.33 -11.45
C PHE A 362 14.23 7.74 -11.53
N SER A 363 15.08 8.72 -11.80
CA SER A 363 14.67 10.10 -12.08
C SER A 363 15.01 10.47 -13.53
N LEU A 364 14.07 11.03 -14.28
CA LEU A 364 14.35 11.53 -15.63
C LEU A 364 15.27 12.78 -15.57
N PRO A 365 16.16 13.01 -16.56
CA PRO A 365 17.11 14.13 -16.54
C PRO A 365 16.45 15.50 -16.78
N ASN A 366 15.27 15.52 -17.39
CA ASN A 366 14.49 16.73 -17.69
C ASN A 366 13.30 16.83 -16.74
N CYS A 367 12.91 18.06 -16.39
CA CYS A 367 11.78 18.26 -15.49
C CYS A 367 10.43 17.94 -16.15
N ARG A 368 9.58 17.20 -15.43
CA ARG A 368 8.17 17.04 -15.76
C ARG A 368 7.34 17.64 -14.63
N MET A 369 6.83 18.86 -14.82
CA MET A 369 6.10 19.58 -13.76
C MET A 369 4.81 18.87 -13.32
N ASN A 370 4.16 18.15 -14.25
CA ASN A 370 2.85 17.52 -14.05
C ASN A 370 2.90 15.98 -14.22
N ALA A 371 4.08 15.36 -14.17
CA ALA A 371 4.18 13.90 -14.25
C ALA A 371 4.37 13.27 -12.87
N THR A 372 4.00 12.00 -12.81
CA THR A 372 4.27 11.11 -11.68
C THR A 372 5.73 10.65 -11.72
N GLU A 373 6.35 10.47 -10.55
CA GLU A 373 7.65 9.79 -10.43
C GLU A 373 7.39 8.29 -10.13
N VAL A 374 8.30 7.40 -10.55
CA VAL A 374 8.15 5.94 -10.46
C VAL A 374 8.97 5.37 -9.29
N PHE A 375 8.35 4.51 -8.49
CA PHE A 375 8.96 3.86 -7.33
C PHE A 375 8.78 2.35 -7.40
N VAL A 376 9.81 1.60 -7.03
CA VAL A 376 9.76 0.14 -6.92
C VAL A 376 8.90 -0.24 -5.72
N LYS A 377 7.92 -1.10 -5.94
CA LYS A 377 6.95 -1.58 -4.94
C LYS A 377 7.54 -2.75 -4.17
N LEU A 378 7.34 -2.77 -2.84
CA LEU A 378 7.96 -3.78 -1.98
C LEU A 378 7.16 -5.08 -1.90
N ASN A 379 5.86 -5.06 -2.21
CA ASN A 379 4.94 -6.18 -1.98
C ASN A 379 5.40 -7.49 -2.63
N GLY A 380 5.78 -7.47 -3.91
CA GLY A 380 6.28 -8.66 -4.62
C GLY A 380 7.62 -9.19 -4.08
N ALA A 381 8.39 -8.34 -3.38
CA ALA A 381 9.68 -8.68 -2.79
C ALA A 381 9.60 -9.05 -1.30
N THR A 382 8.44 -8.92 -0.64
CA THR A 382 8.27 -9.14 0.81
C THR A 382 8.84 -10.46 1.31
N GLU A 383 8.43 -11.58 0.72
CA GLU A 383 8.91 -12.92 1.11
C GLU A 383 10.39 -13.15 0.77
N TRP A 384 10.93 -12.52 -0.28
CA TRP A 384 12.37 -12.53 -0.54
C TRP A 384 13.15 -11.76 0.54
N ILE A 385 12.70 -10.55 0.91
CA ILE A 385 13.32 -9.76 1.98
C ILE A 385 13.25 -10.52 3.31
N LYS A 386 12.06 -11.01 3.68
CA LYS A 386 11.82 -11.79 4.91
C LYS A 386 12.75 -13.00 4.97
N LYS A 387 12.85 -13.77 3.87
CA LYS A 387 13.74 -14.94 3.78
C LYS A 387 15.22 -14.57 3.87
N THR A 388 15.67 -13.53 3.16
CA THR A 388 17.09 -13.14 3.10
C THR A 388 17.57 -12.39 4.35
N VAL A 389 16.68 -11.75 5.11
CA VAL A 389 17.04 -11.00 6.34
C VAL A 389 16.93 -11.85 7.60
N LEU A 390 16.05 -12.85 7.62
CA LEU A 390 15.80 -13.71 8.79
C LEU A 390 16.48 -15.09 8.73
N SER A 391 17.16 -15.43 7.63
CA SER A 391 18.08 -16.59 7.53
C SER A 391 19.44 -16.29 8.16
#